data_AF-A0A536YCB5-F1
#
_entry.id   AF-A0A536YCB5-F1
#
_cell.length_a   1.000
_cell.length_b   1.000
_cell.length_c   1.000
_cell.angle_alpha   90.00
_cell.angle_beta   90.00
_cell.angle_gamma   90.00
#
_symmetry.space_group_name_H-M   'P 1'
#
loop_
_entity.id
_entity.type
_entity.pdbx_description
1 polymer ?
#
loop_
_entity_poly.entity_id
_entity_poly.type
_entity_poly.pdbx_seq_one_letter_code
_entity_poly.pdbx_strand_id
1 'polypeptide(L)'
;MAKLEVLLDEEPGRDAIRLPLAAGDVLLERLLEHGIEVGHDCGGRLACASCRVVVREGVESLNAISEDEQDMLDRASASEPGSRLACQAVAGSGSMMIEIPRAPALPPATSAEATVVTLTERAAQHFATQLAKRNSGLTVRLGVQPSGCSGYSYRVDYAETPGADDLVVDTRGIRVAIDRGSLPLIQGTTVDVVKHGLQRRLRFDNPNARDYCGCGTSFAA
;
A
#
# COMPACT_ATOMS: atom_id res chain seq x y z
N MET A 1 8.16 29.69 29.20
CA MET A 1 7.45 29.29 27.95
C MET A 1 8.17 28.07 27.42
N ALA A 2 7.45 26.97 27.21
CA ALA A 2 8.01 25.77 26.59
C ALA A 2 8.27 26.05 25.11
N LYS A 3 9.30 25.40 24.56
CA LYS A 3 9.69 25.54 23.15
C LYS A 3 9.55 24.18 22.48
N LEU A 4 8.76 24.14 21.42
CA LEU A 4 8.68 22.98 20.54
C LEU A 4 9.63 23.21 19.37
N GLU A 5 10.56 22.28 19.18
CA GLU A 5 11.38 22.25 17.97
C GLU A 5 10.86 21.12 17.08
N VAL A 6 10.44 21.46 15.87
CA VAL A 6 9.86 20.54 14.89
C VAL A 6 10.87 20.30 13.78
N LEU A 7 11.29 19.05 13.64
CA LEU A 7 12.09 18.56 12.54
C LEU A 7 11.16 18.00 11.45
N LEU A 8 11.33 18.51 10.23
CA LEU A 8 10.57 18.08 9.05
C LEU A 8 11.49 17.29 8.11
N ASP A 9 11.55 15.97 8.32
CA ASP A 9 12.19 14.93 7.48
C ASP A 9 13.70 15.07 7.20
N GLU A 10 14.34 13.93 6.89
CA GLU A 10 15.79 13.74 6.73
C GLU A 10 16.34 14.25 5.38
N GLU A 11 15.96 15.46 4.96
CA GLU A 11 16.62 16.13 3.85
C GLU A 11 17.82 16.92 4.41
N PRO A 12 19.07 16.61 4.02
CA PRO A 12 20.22 17.36 4.48
C PRO A 12 20.09 18.84 4.07
N GLY A 13 19.74 19.70 5.03
CA GLY A 13 19.66 21.16 4.86
C GLY A 13 18.32 21.84 5.14
N ARG A 14 17.30 21.17 5.70
CA ARG A 14 16.03 21.83 6.07
C ARG A 14 16.05 22.35 7.52
N ASP A 15 15.75 23.64 7.70
CA ASP A 15 15.71 24.31 9.01
C ASP A 15 14.64 23.75 9.95
N ALA A 16 15.01 23.50 11.20
CA ALA A 16 14.11 23.15 12.29
C ALA A 16 13.15 24.32 12.59
N ILE A 17 11.85 24.05 12.61
CA ILE A 17 10.83 25.06 12.92
C ILE A 17 10.64 25.14 14.43
N ARG A 18 10.86 26.33 15.01
CA ARG A 18 10.69 26.57 16.44
C ARG A 18 9.36 27.26 16.71
N LEU A 19 8.54 26.62 17.54
CA LEU A 19 7.19 27.09 17.87
C LEU A 19 7.05 27.29 19.38
N PRO A 20 6.32 28.32 19.83
CA PRO A 20 5.97 28.46 21.23
C PRO A 20 4.87 27.45 21.60
N LEU A 21 5.09 26.73 22.70
CA LEU A 21 4.13 25.79 23.28
C LEU A 21 3.79 26.22 24.72
N ALA A 22 2.52 26.35 25.03
CA ALA A 22 2.01 26.58 26.38
C ALA A 22 1.63 25.24 27.05
N ALA A 23 1.70 25.19 28.37
CA ALA A 23 1.23 24.02 29.10
C ALA A 23 -0.28 23.86 28.89
N GLY A 24 -0.71 22.67 28.52
CA GLY A 24 -2.09 22.34 28.14
C GLY A 24 -2.36 22.39 26.63
N ASP A 25 -1.42 22.87 25.82
CA ASP A 25 -1.59 22.89 24.36
C ASP A 25 -1.56 21.46 23.78
N VAL A 26 -2.49 21.18 22.87
CA VAL A 26 -2.46 19.96 22.06
C VAL A 26 -1.52 20.15 20.88
N LEU A 27 -0.57 19.23 20.72
CA LEU A 27 0.45 19.29 19.68
C LEU A 27 -0.14 19.46 18.26
N LEU A 28 -1.17 18.69 17.91
CA LEU A 28 -1.81 18.79 16.60
C LEU A 28 -2.34 20.19 16.29
N GLU A 29 -3.05 20.80 17.23
CA GLU A 29 -3.64 22.13 17.04
C GLU A 29 -2.55 23.18 16.84
N ARG A 30 -1.50 23.14 17.67
CA ARG A 30 -0.37 24.08 17.58
C ARG A 30 0.41 23.97 16.29
N LEU A 31 0.58 22.75 15.77
CA LEU A 31 1.22 22.52 14.48
C LEU A 31 0.40 23.12 13.34
N LEU A 32 -0.92 22.87 13.32
CA LEU A 32 -1.82 23.39 12.29
C LEU A 32 -1.93 24.93 12.32
N GLU A 33 -1.99 25.54 13.51
CA GLU A 33 -2.01 27.01 13.67
C GLU A 33 -0.77 27.69 13.06
N HIS A 34 0.36 27.00 13.02
CA HIS A 34 1.61 27.51 12.45
C HIS A 34 1.86 27.01 11.02
N GLY A 35 0.84 26.44 10.37
CA GLY A 35 0.89 25.99 8.99
C GLY A 35 1.72 24.73 8.77
N ILE A 36 1.97 23.94 9.82
CA ILE A 36 2.67 22.66 9.71
C ILE A 36 1.63 21.57 9.52
N GLU A 37 1.61 21.00 8.32
CA GLU A 37 0.64 19.98 7.94
C GLU A 37 0.97 18.63 8.58
N VAL A 38 0.01 18.10 9.33
CA VAL A 38 0.04 16.76 9.94
C VAL A 38 -1.24 16.05 9.54
N GLY A 39 -1.16 14.76 9.21
CA GLY A 39 -2.33 13.96 8.85
C GLY A 39 -3.34 13.92 9.99
N HIS A 40 -4.64 14.05 9.72
CA HIS A 40 -5.67 14.07 10.77
C HIS A 40 -7.03 13.62 10.22
N ASP A 41 -7.08 12.47 9.54
CA ASP A 41 -8.29 11.98 8.85
C ASP A 41 -9.52 11.87 9.75
N CYS A 42 -9.34 11.62 11.05
CA CYS A 42 -10.47 11.58 12.00
C CYS A 42 -10.85 12.94 12.61
N GLY A 43 -10.10 14.01 12.31
CA GLY A 43 -10.24 15.33 12.92
C GLY A 43 -9.72 15.42 14.35
N GLY A 44 -8.73 14.59 14.73
CA GLY A 44 -8.11 14.66 16.06
C GLY A 44 -8.88 13.95 17.20
N ARG A 45 -9.78 13.02 16.88
CA ARG A 45 -10.68 12.35 17.85
C ARG A 45 -10.27 10.91 18.21
N LEU A 46 -8.98 10.60 18.16
CA LEU A 46 -8.44 9.27 18.50
C LEU A 46 -9.11 8.10 17.74
N ALA A 47 -9.47 8.29 16.48
CA ALA A 47 -10.06 7.25 15.63
C ALA A 47 -9.17 6.83 14.45
N CYS A 48 -7.97 7.41 14.34
CA CYS A 48 -6.95 7.04 13.37
C CYS A 48 -5.55 7.34 13.93
N ALA A 49 -4.51 6.81 13.29
CA ALA A 49 -3.11 7.08 13.64
C ALA A 49 -2.41 8.08 12.69
N SER A 50 -3.16 8.77 11.82
CA SER A 50 -2.60 9.66 10.79
C SER A 50 -1.83 10.87 11.35
N CYS A 51 -2.12 11.27 12.58
CA CYS A 51 -1.46 12.40 13.26
C CYS A 51 -0.20 11.99 14.01
N ARG A 52 0.42 10.89 13.62
CA ARG A 52 1.63 10.36 14.25
C ARG A 52 2.76 11.40 14.19
N VAL A 53 3.43 11.55 15.32
CA VAL A 53 4.70 12.26 15.47
C VAL A 53 5.66 11.38 16.26
N VAL A 54 6.96 11.60 16.09
CA VAL A 54 8.00 10.91 16.87
C VAL A 54 8.70 11.94 17.74
N VAL A 55 8.67 11.73 19.05
CA VAL A 55 9.37 12.58 20.00
C VAL A 55 10.82 12.11 20.11
N ARG A 56 11.75 12.91 19.60
CA ARG A 56 13.20 12.60 19.65
C ARG A 56 13.80 12.97 21.01
N GLU A 57 13.35 14.08 21.60
CA GLU A 57 13.81 14.56 22.91
C GLU A 57 12.66 15.19 23.71
N GLY A 58 12.71 15.07 25.04
CA GLY A 58 11.78 15.76 25.94
C GLY A 58 10.41 15.09 26.06
N VAL A 59 10.31 13.77 25.91
CA VAL A 59 9.04 13.02 26.07
C VAL A 59 8.40 13.21 27.44
N GLU A 60 9.20 13.45 28.49
CA GLU A 60 8.69 13.76 29.84
C GLU A 60 7.95 15.11 29.92
N SER A 61 8.11 15.96 28.90
CA SER A 61 7.41 17.23 28.78
C SER A 61 6.01 17.07 28.20
N LEU A 62 5.57 15.84 27.92
CA LEU A 62 4.23 15.51 27.47
C LEU A 62 3.45 14.75 28.54
N ASN A 63 2.13 14.73 28.39
CA ASN A 63 1.29 13.80 29.12
C ASN A 63 1.71 12.33 28.85
N ALA A 64 1.44 11.46 29.82
CA ALA A 64 1.59 10.04 29.66
C ALA A 64 0.72 9.52 28.49
N ILE A 65 1.20 8.48 27.83
CA ILE A 65 0.46 7.78 26.79
C ILE A 65 -0.73 7.04 27.40
N SER A 66 -1.91 7.19 26.77
CA SER A 66 -3.09 6.42 27.14
C SER A 66 -3.07 5.04 26.47
N GLU A 67 -3.80 4.09 27.05
CA GLU A 67 -3.95 2.75 26.47
C GLU A 67 -4.59 2.83 25.07
N ASP A 68 -5.64 3.64 24.89
CA ASP A 68 -6.30 3.83 23.59
C ASP A 68 -5.36 4.40 22.51
N GLU A 69 -4.45 5.30 22.90
CA GLU A 69 -3.45 5.84 21.98
C GLU A 69 -2.43 4.78 21.58
N GLN A 70 -1.95 4.00 22.54
CA GLN A 70 -1.02 2.90 22.29
C GLN A 70 -1.66 1.87 21.35
N ASP A 71 -2.91 1.48 21.59
CA ASP A 71 -3.68 0.56 20.73
C ASP A 71 -3.77 1.07 19.28
N MET A 72 -3.99 2.36 19.09
CA MET A 72 -4.05 2.96 17.74
C MET A 72 -2.68 2.95 17.05
N LEU A 73 -1.60 3.21 17.78
CA LEU A 73 -0.23 3.14 17.25
C LEU A 73 0.16 1.70 16.88
N ASP A 74 -0.18 0.72 17.71
CA ASP A 74 0.08 -0.70 17.46
C ASP A 74 -0.67 -1.19 16.21
N ARG A 75 -1.97 -0.84 16.07
CA ARG A 75 -2.76 -1.14 14.88
C ARG A 75 -2.18 -0.55 13.60
N ALA A 76 -1.54 0.62 13.70
CA ALA A 76 -0.87 1.29 12.59
C ALA A 76 0.56 0.78 12.35
N SER A 77 1.01 -0.24 13.07
CA SER A 77 2.40 -0.75 13.04
C SER A 77 3.44 0.36 13.28
N ALA A 78 3.07 1.35 14.09
CA ALA A 78 3.87 2.54 14.40
C ALA A 78 4.72 2.35 15.65
N SER A 79 5.43 1.22 15.74
CA SER A 79 6.14 0.78 16.95
C SER A 79 7.50 1.46 17.17
N GLU A 80 7.75 2.62 16.54
CA GLU A 80 9.00 3.35 16.74
C GLU A 80 9.03 3.99 18.14
N PRO A 81 10.14 3.90 18.89
CA PRO A 81 10.28 4.54 20.19
C PRO A 81 10.00 6.06 20.11
N GLY A 82 9.18 6.56 21.04
CA GLY A 82 8.79 7.97 21.06
C GLY A 82 7.61 8.31 20.13
N SER A 83 7.01 7.33 19.46
CA SER A 83 5.79 7.56 18.67
C SER A 83 4.63 8.00 19.57
N ARG A 84 3.98 9.10 19.18
CA ARG A 84 2.80 9.69 19.82
C ARG A 84 1.80 10.08 18.74
N LEU A 85 0.53 10.13 19.10
CA LEU A 85 -0.49 10.80 18.28
C LEU A 85 -0.54 12.27 18.67
N ALA A 86 -0.23 13.17 17.73
CA ALA A 86 -0.22 14.61 17.99
C ALA A 86 -1.57 15.14 18.53
N CYS A 87 -2.68 14.45 18.23
CA CYS A 87 -3.99 14.81 18.76
C CYS A 87 -4.20 14.44 20.23
N GLN A 88 -3.39 13.53 20.79
CA GLN A 88 -3.45 13.10 22.19
C GLN A 88 -2.27 13.62 23.01
N ALA A 89 -1.24 14.12 22.34
CA ALA A 89 -0.03 14.61 22.98
C ALA A 89 -0.24 16.06 23.43
N VAL A 90 -0.32 16.23 24.74
CA VAL A 90 -0.56 17.51 25.44
C VAL A 90 0.74 17.99 26.06
N ALA A 91 1.08 19.23 25.78
CA ALA A 91 2.26 19.91 26.29
C ALA A 91 2.20 20.13 27.80
N GLY A 92 3.26 19.74 28.50
CA GLY A 92 3.53 20.07 29.89
C GLY A 92 4.49 21.25 30.01
N SER A 93 5.35 21.17 31.01
CA SER A 93 6.34 22.22 31.33
C SER A 93 7.74 21.79 30.86
N GLY A 94 8.06 21.96 29.59
CA GLY A 94 9.40 21.64 29.09
C GLY A 94 9.53 21.79 27.58
N SER A 95 10.77 21.86 27.10
CA SER A 95 11.06 21.88 25.67
C SER A 95 11.15 20.45 25.14
N MET A 96 10.65 20.24 23.93
CA MET A 96 10.70 18.94 23.28
C MET A 96 11.06 19.10 21.81
N MET A 97 11.68 18.06 21.28
CA MET A 97 11.99 17.94 19.87
C MET A 97 11.12 16.84 19.29
N ILE A 98 10.33 17.19 18.29
CA ILE A 98 9.51 16.23 17.57
C ILE A 98 9.96 16.17 16.12
N GLU A 99 9.84 14.99 15.56
CA GLU A 99 9.91 14.74 14.15
C GLU A 99 8.49 14.43 13.67
N ILE A 100 8.09 15.09 12.59
CA ILE A 100 6.84 14.75 11.93
C ILE A 100 7.25 13.79 10.81
N PRO A 101 7.07 12.47 11.01
CA PRO A 101 7.23 11.57 9.89
C PRO A 101 6.19 12.03 8.89
N ARG A 102 6.63 12.58 7.75
CA ARG A 102 5.69 12.75 6.64
C ARG A 102 5.12 11.36 6.45
N ALA A 103 3.79 11.22 6.54
CA ALA A 103 3.10 9.95 6.23
C ALA A 103 3.89 9.34 5.10
N PRO A 104 4.47 8.13 5.28
CA PRO A 104 5.61 7.70 4.49
C PRO A 104 5.33 8.14 3.09
N ALA A 105 6.16 9.03 2.52
CA ALA A 105 6.16 9.19 1.08
C ALA A 105 6.12 7.75 0.63
N LEU A 106 4.98 7.32 0.04
CA LEU A 106 4.75 5.91 -0.22
C LEU A 106 6.09 5.43 -0.78
N PRO A 107 6.83 4.54 -0.08
CA PRO A 107 8.15 4.15 -0.55
C PRO A 107 7.93 3.79 -2.00
N PRO A 108 8.63 4.42 -2.99
CA PRO A 108 8.20 4.41 -4.40
C PRO A 108 7.77 3.00 -4.74
N ALA A 109 6.46 2.78 -4.87
CA ALA A 109 5.78 1.52 -4.55
C ALA A 109 6.68 0.28 -4.73
N THR A 110 7.43 -0.05 -3.68
CA THR A 110 8.30 -1.23 -3.68
C THR A 110 8.21 -1.85 -2.30
N SER A 111 7.03 -2.38 -1.97
CA SER A 111 6.84 -3.50 -1.03
C SER A 111 5.36 -3.88 -0.97
N ALA A 112 5.10 -5.17 -1.21
CA ALA A 112 3.83 -5.87 -1.06
C ALA A 112 2.72 -5.50 -2.07
N GLU A 113 2.66 -6.32 -3.10
CA GLU A 113 1.52 -6.50 -4.00
C GLU A 113 0.21 -6.56 -3.19
N ALA A 114 -0.75 -5.66 -3.48
CA ALA A 114 -2.12 -6.11 -3.48
C ALA A 114 -2.14 -7.30 -4.44
N THR A 115 -2.46 -8.50 -3.95
CA THR A 115 -2.49 -9.71 -4.77
C THR A 115 -3.56 -9.56 -5.85
N VAL A 116 -3.25 -8.85 -6.94
CA VAL A 116 -4.18 -8.66 -8.05
C VAL A 116 -4.20 -9.95 -8.85
N VAL A 117 -3.03 -10.45 -9.24
CA VAL A 117 -2.89 -11.75 -9.89
C VAL A 117 -1.53 -12.35 -9.54
N THR A 118 -1.50 -13.61 -9.13
CA THR A 118 -0.27 -14.33 -8.78
C THR A 118 0.05 -15.40 -9.83
N LEU A 119 1.31 -15.57 -10.19
CA LEU A 119 1.77 -16.70 -10.99
C LEU A 119 2.39 -17.79 -10.10
N THR A 120 2.09 -19.06 -10.39
CA THR A 120 2.90 -20.16 -9.88
C THR A 120 4.26 -20.22 -10.57
N GLU A 121 5.24 -20.89 -9.97
CA GLU A 121 6.57 -21.07 -10.59
C GLU A 121 6.49 -21.74 -11.96
N ARG A 122 5.54 -22.67 -12.14
CA ARG A 122 5.32 -23.38 -13.40
C ARG A 122 4.76 -22.45 -14.47
N ALA A 123 3.81 -21.59 -14.10
CA ALA A 123 3.26 -20.58 -14.98
C ALA A 123 4.32 -19.52 -15.35
N ALA A 124 5.08 -19.03 -14.38
CA ALA A 124 6.17 -18.07 -14.60
C ALA A 124 7.23 -18.64 -15.56
N GLN A 125 7.68 -19.88 -15.37
CA GLN A 125 8.61 -20.54 -16.30
C GLN A 125 8.02 -20.73 -17.70
N HIS A 126 6.72 -21.03 -17.79
CA HIS A 126 6.04 -21.15 -19.08
C HIS A 126 6.01 -19.82 -19.83
N PHE A 127 5.64 -18.73 -19.15
CA PHE A 127 5.65 -17.39 -19.71
C PHE A 127 7.06 -16.93 -20.05
N ALA A 128 8.04 -17.13 -19.16
CA ALA A 128 9.45 -16.84 -19.43
C ALA A 128 9.94 -17.52 -20.71
N THR A 129 9.59 -18.80 -20.90
CA THR A 129 9.94 -19.56 -22.11
C THR A 129 9.25 -19.00 -23.36
N GLN A 130 7.99 -18.57 -23.25
CA GLN A 130 7.25 -17.96 -24.37
C GLN A 130 7.79 -16.56 -24.73
N LEU A 131 8.15 -15.77 -23.73
CA LEU A 131 8.72 -14.43 -23.87
C LEU A 131 10.13 -14.52 -24.49
N ALA A 132 10.97 -15.46 -24.01
CA ALA A 132 12.30 -15.70 -24.56
C ALA A 132 12.27 -16.11 -26.04
N LYS A 133 11.21 -16.80 -26.50
CA LYS A 133 11.03 -17.17 -27.91
C LYS A 133 10.56 -16.02 -28.80
N ARG A 134 10.04 -14.92 -28.23
CA ARG A 134 9.37 -13.85 -28.97
C ARG A 134 10.06 -12.48 -28.88
N ASN A 135 11.32 -12.44 -28.43
CA ASN A 135 12.12 -11.24 -28.11
C ASN A 135 11.71 -10.50 -26.84
N SER A 136 12.72 -10.01 -26.13
CA SER A 136 12.83 -9.72 -24.69
C SER A 136 12.09 -8.47 -24.16
N GLY A 137 11.17 -7.90 -24.92
CA GLY A 137 10.39 -6.71 -24.52
C GLY A 137 8.94 -7.00 -24.09
N LEU A 138 8.48 -8.23 -24.26
CA LEU A 138 7.06 -8.55 -24.12
C LEU A 138 6.63 -8.65 -22.64
N THR A 139 5.49 -8.03 -22.35
CA THR A 139 4.72 -8.10 -21.11
C THR A 139 3.54 -9.02 -21.36
N VAL A 140 3.24 -9.92 -20.42
CA VAL A 140 2.05 -10.77 -20.51
C VAL A 140 0.85 -9.91 -20.19
N ARG A 141 -0.15 -9.81 -21.05
CA ARG A 141 -1.38 -9.06 -20.77
C ARG A 141 -2.50 -10.01 -20.42
N LEU A 142 -3.12 -9.82 -19.27
CA LEU A 142 -4.25 -10.61 -18.77
C LEU A 142 -5.50 -9.73 -18.69
N GLY A 143 -6.60 -10.23 -19.23
CA GLY A 143 -7.90 -9.58 -19.11
C GLY A 143 -9.02 -10.60 -19.17
N VAL A 144 -10.25 -10.10 -19.12
CA VAL A 144 -11.44 -10.91 -19.38
C VAL A 144 -12.26 -10.29 -20.50
N GLN A 145 -12.97 -11.13 -21.24
CA GLN A 145 -13.94 -10.70 -22.23
C GLN A 145 -15.28 -11.41 -22.00
N PRO A 146 -16.41 -10.74 -22.27
CA PRO A 146 -17.72 -11.37 -22.18
C PRO A 146 -17.79 -12.56 -23.13
N SER A 147 -18.24 -13.71 -22.61
CA SER A 147 -18.18 -14.99 -23.31
C SER A 147 -19.40 -15.84 -23.00
N GLY A 148 -20.26 -16.00 -24.01
CA GLY A 148 -21.36 -16.99 -24.06
C GLY A 148 -22.23 -17.10 -22.80
N CYS A 149 -22.87 -18.26 -22.63
CA CYS A 149 -23.83 -18.53 -21.54
C CYS A 149 -23.24 -18.52 -20.11
N SER A 150 -21.95 -18.21 -19.92
CA SER A 150 -21.25 -18.36 -18.64
C SER A 150 -20.58 -17.08 -18.14
N GLY A 151 -20.83 -15.93 -18.75
CA GLY A 151 -20.39 -14.63 -18.23
C GLY A 151 -19.08 -14.14 -18.85
N TYR A 152 -17.93 -14.65 -18.38
CA TYR A 152 -16.61 -14.14 -18.74
C TYR A 152 -15.60 -15.24 -19.10
N SER A 153 -14.69 -14.95 -20.04
CA SER A 153 -13.53 -15.78 -20.37
C SER A 153 -12.22 -15.01 -20.18
N TYR A 154 -11.21 -15.70 -19.65
CA TYR A 154 -9.87 -15.15 -19.53
C TYR A 154 -9.21 -15.02 -20.90
N ARG A 155 -8.51 -13.91 -21.10
CA ARG A 155 -7.76 -13.60 -22.30
C ARG A 155 -6.32 -13.30 -21.91
N VAL A 156 -5.37 -14.00 -22.55
CA VAL A 156 -3.94 -13.81 -22.36
C VAL A 156 -3.33 -13.38 -23.69
N ASP A 157 -2.82 -12.16 -23.74
CA ASP A 157 -2.08 -11.59 -24.87
C ASP A 157 -0.62 -11.33 -24.45
N TYR A 158 0.22 -10.98 -25.42
CA TYR A 158 1.60 -10.56 -25.19
C TYR A 158 1.80 -9.22 -25.89
N ALA A 159 2.25 -8.21 -25.17
CA ALA A 159 2.40 -6.86 -25.69
C ALA A 159 3.80 -6.32 -25.37
N GLU A 160 4.45 -5.63 -26.32
CA GLU A 160 5.79 -5.05 -26.10
C GLU A 160 5.77 -3.89 -25.11
N THR A 161 4.61 -3.27 -24.93
CA THR A 161 4.39 -2.19 -23.98
C THR A 161 3.01 -2.35 -23.37
N PRO A 162 2.85 -2.20 -22.04
CA PRO A 162 1.54 -2.14 -21.41
C PRO A 162 0.73 -0.97 -21.97
N GLY A 163 -0.58 -1.13 -22.08
CA GLY A 163 -1.49 -0.05 -22.44
C GLY A 163 -1.53 1.03 -21.37
N ALA A 164 -1.93 2.25 -21.76
CA ALA A 164 -2.00 3.40 -20.84
C ALA A 164 -2.99 3.20 -19.67
N ASP A 165 -3.97 2.32 -19.83
CA ASP A 165 -4.95 1.98 -18.79
C ASP A 165 -4.68 0.60 -18.16
N ASP A 166 -3.59 -0.09 -18.52
CA ASP A 166 -3.28 -1.38 -17.92
C ASP A 166 -2.57 -1.19 -16.57
N LEU A 167 -2.97 -1.95 -15.56
CA LEU A 167 -2.23 -2.10 -14.31
C LEU A 167 -1.12 -3.13 -14.50
N VAL A 168 0.14 -2.70 -14.38
CA VAL A 168 1.30 -3.60 -14.48
C VAL A 168 1.69 -4.10 -13.10
N VAL A 169 1.72 -5.41 -12.94
CA VAL A 169 2.22 -6.11 -11.76
C VAL A 169 3.46 -6.92 -12.14
N ASP A 170 4.48 -6.91 -11.29
CA ASP A 170 5.61 -7.82 -11.44
C ASP A 170 5.45 -8.99 -10.49
N THR A 171 5.39 -10.20 -11.03
CA THR A 171 5.20 -11.40 -10.21
C THR A 171 6.13 -12.50 -10.71
N ARG A 172 6.92 -13.07 -9.79
CA ARG A 172 7.93 -14.10 -10.09
C ARG A 172 8.89 -13.72 -11.23
N GLY A 173 9.24 -12.43 -11.35
CA GLY A 173 10.12 -11.90 -12.38
C GLY A 173 9.50 -11.78 -13.78
N ILE A 174 8.17 -11.85 -13.87
CA ILE A 174 7.40 -11.64 -15.09
C ILE A 174 6.51 -10.41 -14.91
N ARG A 175 6.62 -9.46 -15.84
CA ARG A 175 5.70 -8.32 -15.93
C ARG A 175 4.38 -8.80 -16.54
N VAL A 176 3.30 -8.61 -15.77
CA VAL A 176 1.93 -8.91 -16.16
C VAL A 176 1.12 -7.61 -16.20
N ALA A 177 0.62 -7.22 -17.37
CA ALA A 177 -0.30 -6.11 -17.56
C ALA A 177 -1.74 -6.59 -17.41
N ILE A 178 -2.54 -5.89 -16.62
CA ILE A 178 -3.93 -6.25 -16.32
C ILE A 178 -4.82 -5.13 -16.81
N ASP A 179 -5.79 -5.45 -17.66
CA ASP A 179 -6.81 -4.49 -18.06
C ASP A 179 -7.63 -4.01 -16.84
N ARG A 180 -7.71 -2.69 -16.63
CA ARG A 180 -8.34 -2.11 -15.42
C ARG A 180 -9.83 -2.40 -15.31
N GLY A 181 -10.52 -2.54 -16.44
CA GLY A 181 -11.92 -2.97 -16.48
C GLY A 181 -12.12 -4.42 -16.06
N SER A 182 -11.11 -5.25 -16.28
CA SER A 182 -11.10 -6.67 -15.89
C SER A 182 -10.69 -6.88 -14.42
N LEU A 183 -9.97 -5.93 -13.82
CA LEU A 183 -9.44 -6.00 -12.45
C LEU A 183 -10.45 -6.45 -11.38
N PRO A 184 -11.66 -5.86 -11.25
CA PRO A 184 -12.63 -6.29 -10.22
C PRO A 184 -13.09 -7.74 -10.40
N LEU A 185 -12.95 -8.32 -11.59
CA LEU A 185 -13.38 -9.69 -11.90
C LEU A 185 -12.28 -10.72 -11.63
N ILE A 186 -11.01 -10.33 -11.65
CA ILE A 186 -9.86 -11.25 -11.58
C ILE A 186 -8.90 -10.96 -10.42
N GLN A 187 -9.21 -9.99 -9.56
CA GLN A 187 -8.40 -9.66 -8.38
C GLN A 187 -8.26 -10.87 -7.44
N GLY A 188 -7.03 -11.22 -7.06
CA GLY A 188 -6.71 -12.41 -6.27
C GLY A 188 -6.57 -13.70 -7.09
N THR A 189 -6.66 -13.64 -8.42
CA THR A 189 -6.54 -14.85 -9.26
C THR A 189 -5.13 -15.41 -9.22
N THR A 190 -5.00 -16.71 -9.00
CA THR A 190 -3.74 -17.43 -9.16
C THR A 190 -3.72 -18.16 -10.50
N VAL A 191 -2.72 -17.88 -11.33
CA VAL A 191 -2.53 -18.54 -12.63
C VAL A 191 -1.51 -19.66 -12.48
N ASP A 192 -1.91 -20.87 -12.84
CA ASP A 192 -1.08 -22.06 -12.89
C ASP A 192 -1.02 -22.66 -14.30
N VAL A 193 -0.03 -23.52 -14.54
CA VAL A 193 0.05 -24.32 -15.77
C VAL A 193 -0.03 -25.79 -15.42
N VAL A 194 -1.13 -26.41 -15.84
CA VAL A 194 -1.40 -27.84 -15.65
C VAL A 194 -1.16 -28.61 -16.94
N LYS A 195 -0.66 -29.84 -16.81
CA LYS A 195 -0.59 -30.80 -17.93
C LYS A 195 -1.92 -31.55 -17.99
N HIS A 196 -2.59 -31.47 -19.14
CA HIS A 196 -3.78 -32.28 -19.41
C HIS A 196 -3.51 -33.13 -20.66
N GLY A 197 -3.11 -34.38 -20.44
CA GLY A 197 -2.64 -35.28 -21.50
C GLY A 197 -1.33 -34.81 -22.14
N LEU A 198 -1.29 -34.71 -23.48
CA LEU A 198 -0.14 -34.25 -24.26
C LEU A 198 -0.02 -32.71 -24.33
N GLN A 199 -1.05 -31.98 -23.89
CA GLN A 199 -1.12 -30.51 -23.99
C GLN A 199 -0.95 -29.85 -22.61
N ARG A 200 -0.39 -28.64 -22.61
CA ARG A 200 -0.30 -27.78 -21.41
C ARG A 200 -1.42 -26.76 -21.49
N ARG A 201 -2.10 -26.51 -20.38
CA ARG A 201 -3.22 -25.56 -20.29
C ARG A 201 -3.02 -24.63 -19.11
N LEU A 202 -3.42 -23.37 -19.28
CA LEU A 202 -3.49 -22.41 -18.18
C LEU A 202 -4.70 -22.75 -17.33
N ARG A 203 -4.51 -22.76 -16.01
CA ARG A 203 -5.55 -22.87 -15.00
C ARG A 203 -5.59 -21.55 -14.25
N PHE A 204 -6.79 -20.99 -14.11
CA PHE A 204 -7.03 -19.75 -13.38
C PHE A 204 -7.84 -20.12 -12.14
N ASP A 205 -7.26 -19.88 -10.96
CA ASP A 205 -7.90 -20.11 -9.67
C ASP A 205 -8.32 -18.74 -9.13
N ASN A 206 -9.58 -18.36 -9.38
CA ASN A 206 -10.10 -17.03 -9.07
C ASN A 206 -11.07 -17.10 -7.88
N PRO A 207 -10.75 -16.45 -6.75
CA PRO A 207 -11.62 -16.46 -5.57
C PRO A 207 -12.97 -15.74 -5.80
N ASN A 208 -13.07 -14.88 -6.82
CA ASN A 208 -14.31 -14.18 -7.16
C ASN A 208 -15.24 -14.99 -8.08
N ALA A 209 -14.77 -16.10 -8.64
CA ALA A 209 -15.58 -16.93 -9.53
C ALA A 209 -16.57 -17.77 -8.71
N ARG A 210 -17.87 -17.55 -8.95
CA ARG A 210 -18.96 -18.26 -8.27
C ARG A 210 -19.30 -19.60 -8.91
N ASP A 211 -19.07 -19.74 -10.22
CA ASP A 211 -19.31 -20.98 -10.96
C ASP A 211 -18.29 -21.14 -12.10
N TYR A 212 -17.76 -22.35 -12.27
CA TYR A 212 -16.77 -22.68 -13.31
C TYR A 212 -17.40 -23.61 -14.32
N CYS A 213 -17.40 -23.22 -15.61
CA CYS A 213 -17.80 -24.13 -16.68
C CYS A 213 -16.82 -25.33 -16.70
N GLY A 214 -17.32 -26.56 -16.85
CA GLY A 214 -16.57 -27.82 -16.70
C GLY A 214 -15.32 -28.01 -17.56
N CYS A 215 -14.98 -27.04 -18.43
CA CYS A 215 -13.72 -26.96 -19.17
C CYS A 215 -12.68 -26.00 -18.55
N GLY A 216 -12.99 -25.22 -17.50
CA GLY A 216 -12.05 -24.37 -16.75
C GLY A 216 -11.50 -23.14 -17.49
N THR A 217 -12.10 -22.73 -18.61
CA THR A 217 -11.71 -21.53 -19.39
C THR A 217 -12.68 -20.34 -19.27
N SER A 218 -13.80 -20.53 -18.58
CA SER A 218 -14.85 -19.52 -18.40
C SER A 218 -15.44 -19.62 -17.00
N PHE A 219 -15.88 -18.48 -16.46
CA PHE A 219 -16.43 -18.39 -15.11
C PHE A 219 -17.54 -17.35 -15.02
N ALA A 220 -18.47 -17.57 -14.08
CA ALA A 220 -19.45 -16.58 -13.65
C ALA A 220 -18.92 -15.80 -12.44
N ALA A 221 -19.02 -14.47 -12.49
CA ALA A 221 -18.65 -13.54 -11.41
C ALA A 221 -19.92 -12.96 -10.76
#